data_AF-A0A0H3XM10-F1
#
_entry.id   AF-A0A0H3XM10-F1
#
_cell.length_a   1.000
_cell.length_b   1.000
_cell.length_c   1.000
_cell.angle_alpha   90.00
_cell.angle_beta   90.00
_cell.angle_gamma   90.00
#
_symmetry.space_group_name_H-M   'P 1'
#
loop_
_entity.id
_entity.type
_entity.pdbx_description
1 polymer ?
#
loop_
_entity_poly.entity_id
_entity_poly.type
_entity_poly.pdbx_seq_one_letter_code
_entity_poly.pdbx_strand_id
1 'polypeptide(L)'
;MLVNLKQQISWKKISIKIFLFLIGLYLFTIGLSLYLPTAVGVMHLDFTIYSVLMVWKGIYTDGTLDTTVSNGTVHWIVLGCYFFILMLFSIGFASVSAYRKYQVTKNKHEFNILWWVLMMDLVIVLLEPFMLQMHELYITPALANKIKNSDYTIRMWIFFGGFLLNALGDAIWLKSNIFLGPYNSICSNFQKMSKWKYINARIFLDFCILIPGVIITLVTTTISWDLKGKFFLNYINLGTMAFIFAFGPIVHLLGTSLDKLGLKFQKWLK
;
A
#
# COMPACT_ATOMS: atom_id res chain seq x y z
N MET A 1 39.36 27.56 6.91
CA MET A 1 39.79 26.17 7.09
C MET A 1 38.69 25.28 6.53
N LEU A 2 38.91 24.78 5.30
CA LEU A 2 37.94 24.02 4.51
C LEU A 2 37.68 22.65 5.17
N VAL A 3 36.52 22.48 5.79
CA VAL A 3 36.07 21.16 6.24
C VAL A 3 35.62 20.38 5.01
N ASN A 4 36.55 19.57 4.53
CA ASN A 4 36.42 18.64 3.42
C ASN A 4 35.52 17.46 3.87
N LEU A 5 34.20 17.65 3.87
CA LEU A 5 33.22 16.57 4.03
C LEU A 5 33.08 15.80 2.71
N LYS A 6 34.14 15.09 2.29
CA LYS A 6 33.98 13.95 1.37
C LYS A 6 33.39 12.80 2.19
N GLN A 7 32.08 12.81 2.34
CA GLN A 7 31.33 11.63 2.73
C GLN A 7 31.52 10.61 1.59
N GLN A 8 32.50 9.72 1.73
CA GLN A 8 32.71 8.63 0.77
C GLN A 8 31.40 7.86 0.65
N ILE A 9 30.75 8.02 -0.50
CA ILE A 9 29.58 7.23 -0.87
C ILE A 9 30.04 5.77 -0.89
N SER A 10 29.66 5.01 0.13
CA SER A 10 29.92 3.57 0.15
C SER A 10 28.95 2.92 -0.81
N TRP A 11 29.40 2.67 -2.04
CA TRP A 11 28.64 1.98 -3.08
C TRP A 11 28.03 0.67 -2.55
N LYS A 12 28.75 -0.06 -1.70
CA LYS A 12 28.23 -1.25 -1.00
C LYS A 12 26.96 -0.98 -0.21
N LYS A 13 26.87 0.14 0.53
CA LYS A 13 25.65 0.51 1.28
C LYS A 13 24.50 0.86 0.36
N ILE A 14 24.76 1.55 -0.74
CA ILE A 14 23.73 1.89 -1.73
C ILE A 14 23.20 0.61 -2.40
N SER A 15 24.09 -0.28 -2.85
CA SER A 15 23.71 -1.55 -3.46
C SER A 15 22.85 -2.41 -2.54
N ILE A 16 23.18 -2.49 -1.25
CA ILE A 16 22.34 -3.23 -0.29
C ILE A 16 20.97 -2.58 -0.15
N LYS A 17 20.87 -1.25 -0.08
CA LYS A 17 19.57 -0.58 -0.01
C LYS A 17 18.73 -0.83 -1.25
N ILE A 18 19.32 -0.75 -2.45
CA ILE A 18 18.62 -1.04 -3.71
C ILE A 18 18.14 -2.50 -3.71
N PHE A 19 18.98 -3.44 -3.30
CA PHE A 19 18.62 -4.84 -3.19
C PHE A 19 17.46 -5.08 -2.22
N LEU A 20 17.49 -4.47 -1.03
CA LEU A 20 16.40 -4.55 -0.06
C LEU A 20 15.12 -3.89 -0.60
N PHE A 21 15.23 -2.77 -1.30
CA PHE A 21 14.09 -2.12 -1.95
C PHE A 21 13.43 -3.06 -2.96
N LEU A 22 14.21 -3.64 -3.88
CA LEU A 22 13.68 -4.54 -4.92
C LEU A 22 13.07 -5.82 -4.33
N ILE A 23 13.73 -6.45 -3.35
CA ILE A 23 13.19 -7.63 -2.68
C ILE A 23 11.95 -7.31 -1.85
N GLY A 24 11.98 -6.20 -1.11
CA GLY A 24 10.85 -5.76 -0.31
C GLY A 24 9.62 -5.51 -1.18
N LEU A 25 9.80 -4.78 -2.29
CA LEU A 25 8.72 -4.53 -3.25
C LEU A 25 8.24 -5.80 -3.94
N TYR A 26 9.14 -6.71 -4.31
CA TYR A 26 8.77 -8.00 -4.89
C TYR A 26 7.92 -8.84 -3.92
N LEU A 27 8.37 -8.98 -2.67
CA LEU A 27 7.65 -9.72 -1.62
C LEU A 27 6.30 -9.07 -1.27
N PHE A 28 6.26 -7.74 -1.25
CA PHE A 28 5.04 -6.98 -1.03
C PHE A 28 4.00 -7.28 -2.12
N THR A 29 4.39 -7.16 -3.39
CA THR A 29 3.50 -7.31 -4.55
C THR A 29 3.11 -8.76 -4.84
N ILE A 30 3.98 -9.75 -4.57
CA ILE A 30 3.58 -11.16 -4.66
C ILE A 30 2.59 -11.51 -3.54
N GLY A 31 2.79 -10.95 -2.33
CA GLY A 31 1.85 -11.07 -1.23
C GLY A 31 0.46 -10.55 -1.61
N LEU A 32 0.39 -9.37 -2.24
CA LEU A 32 -0.85 -8.81 -2.81
C LEU A 32 -1.51 -9.79 -3.77
N SER A 33 -0.77 -10.21 -4.79
CA SER A 33 -1.27 -11.09 -5.84
C SER A 33 -1.82 -12.42 -5.31
N LEU A 34 -1.27 -12.93 -4.20
CA LEU A 34 -1.73 -14.17 -3.56
C LEU A 34 -3.01 -14.01 -2.74
N TYR A 35 -3.20 -12.91 -2.01
CA TYR A 35 -4.37 -12.76 -1.15
C TYR A 35 -5.60 -12.20 -1.89
N LEU A 36 -5.41 -11.34 -2.90
CA LEU A 36 -6.52 -10.73 -3.66
C LEU A 36 -7.57 -11.74 -4.18
N PRO A 37 -7.20 -12.90 -4.75
CA PRO A 37 -8.19 -13.84 -5.29
C PRO A 37 -8.90 -14.68 -4.22
N THR A 38 -8.53 -14.56 -2.94
CA THR A 38 -9.11 -15.37 -1.86
C THR A 38 -10.54 -14.97 -1.51
N ALA A 39 -10.91 -13.69 -1.69
CA ALA A 39 -12.17 -13.13 -1.20
C ALA A 39 -12.40 -13.37 0.30
N VAL A 40 -11.32 -13.32 1.09
CA VAL A 40 -11.30 -13.45 2.56
C VAL A 40 -10.90 -12.09 3.16
N GLY A 41 -11.49 -11.03 2.63
CA GLY A 41 -11.07 -9.67 2.91
C GLY A 41 -9.88 -9.25 2.04
N VAL A 42 -9.72 -7.94 1.94
CA VAL A 42 -8.67 -7.29 1.15
C VAL A 42 -8.16 -6.07 1.91
N MET A 43 -7.02 -5.51 1.52
CA MET A 43 -6.59 -4.24 2.07
C MET A 43 -7.65 -3.16 1.78
N HIS A 44 -7.78 -2.19 2.70
CA HIS A 44 -8.80 -1.13 2.60
C HIS A 44 -8.71 -0.33 1.28
N LEU A 45 -7.52 -0.17 0.71
CA LEU A 45 -7.31 0.42 -0.62
C LEU A 45 -7.94 -0.45 -1.73
N ASP A 46 -7.66 -1.75 -1.70
CA ASP A 46 -8.21 -2.71 -2.67
C ASP A 46 -9.72 -2.82 -2.57
N PHE A 47 -10.30 -2.71 -1.36
CA PHE A 47 -11.75 -2.64 -1.21
C PHE A 47 -12.35 -1.46 -1.98
N THR A 48 -11.72 -0.29 -1.86
CA THR A 48 -12.17 0.91 -2.57
C THR A 48 -12.00 0.78 -4.08
N ILE A 49 -10.89 0.20 -4.54
CA ILE A 49 -10.69 -0.15 -5.95
C ILE A 49 -11.77 -1.13 -6.43
N TYR A 50 -12.04 -2.18 -5.66
CA TYR A 50 -13.06 -3.18 -5.97
C TYR A 50 -14.45 -2.58 -6.01
N SER A 51 -14.74 -1.58 -5.17
CA SER A 51 -16.00 -0.85 -5.20
C SER A 51 -16.17 -0.10 -6.53
N VAL A 52 -15.11 0.51 -7.06
CA VAL A 52 -15.12 1.14 -8.40
C VAL A 52 -15.28 0.08 -9.50
N LEU A 53 -14.52 -1.02 -9.42
CA LEU A 53 -14.59 -2.11 -10.40
C LEU A 53 -15.95 -2.79 -10.40
N MET A 54 -16.60 -2.93 -9.25
CA MET A 54 -17.95 -3.44 -9.11
C MET A 54 -18.94 -2.61 -9.92
N VAL A 55 -18.86 -1.27 -9.85
CA VAL A 55 -19.73 -0.38 -10.63
C VAL A 55 -19.46 -0.50 -12.13
N TRP A 56 -18.20 -0.63 -12.52
CA TRP A 56 -17.81 -0.63 -13.93
C TRP A 56 -17.99 -1.98 -14.63
N LYS A 57 -17.63 -3.07 -13.96
CA LYS A 57 -17.57 -4.44 -14.53
C LYS A 57 -18.64 -5.38 -13.98
N GLY A 58 -19.36 -4.97 -12.94
CA GLY A 58 -20.32 -5.82 -12.26
C GLY A 58 -19.65 -6.83 -11.32
N ILE A 59 -20.49 -7.65 -10.67
CA ILE A 59 -20.09 -8.72 -9.75
C ILE A 59 -20.93 -9.97 -10.04
N TYR A 60 -20.41 -11.13 -9.66
CA TYR A 60 -21.14 -12.39 -9.73
C TYR A 60 -22.20 -12.49 -8.62
N THR A 61 -23.03 -13.52 -8.72
CA THR A 61 -24.15 -13.80 -7.79
C THR A 61 -23.72 -14.14 -6.37
N ASP A 62 -22.45 -14.53 -6.20
CA ASP A 62 -21.79 -14.77 -4.90
C ASP A 62 -21.22 -13.49 -4.27
N GLY A 63 -21.37 -12.33 -4.93
CA GLY A 63 -20.88 -11.04 -4.46
C GLY A 63 -19.38 -10.82 -4.68
N THR A 64 -18.75 -11.57 -5.58
CA THR A 64 -17.32 -11.41 -5.90
C THR A 64 -17.11 -10.81 -7.29
N LEU A 65 -15.95 -10.20 -7.50
CA LEU A 65 -15.50 -9.79 -8.84
C LEU A 65 -15.01 -10.99 -9.67
N ASP A 66 -15.06 -10.83 -10.99
CA ASP A 66 -14.31 -11.68 -11.92
C ASP A 66 -12.81 -11.58 -11.61
N THR A 67 -12.09 -12.71 -11.58
CA THR A 67 -10.66 -12.71 -11.26
C THR A 67 -9.81 -12.05 -12.34
N THR A 68 -10.29 -12.02 -13.59
CA THR A 68 -9.67 -11.24 -14.68
C THR A 68 -9.83 -9.73 -14.46
N VAL A 69 -10.79 -9.31 -13.62
CA VAL A 69 -11.01 -7.92 -13.22
C VAL A 69 -10.28 -7.62 -11.91
N SER A 70 -10.39 -8.49 -10.91
CA SER A 70 -9.87 -8.30 -9.56
C SER A 70 -8.36 -8.52 -9.45
N ASN A 71 -7.77 -9.25 -10.39
CA ASN A 71 -6.35 -9.63 -10.44
C ASN A 71 -5.77 -9.45 -11.86
N GLY A 72 -6.36 -8.57 -12.66
CA GLY A 72 -5.93 -8.31 -14.04
C GLY A 72 -5.62 -6.85 -14.30
N THR A 73 -5.29 -6.55 -15.55
CA THR A 73 -4.84 -5.22 -16.00
C THR A 73 -5.76 -4.07 -15.58
N VAL A 74 -7.08 -4.27 -15.58
CA VAL A 74 -8.04 -3.23 -15.19
C VAL A 74 -7.87 -2.83 -13.72
N HIS A 75 -7.63 -3.80 -12.82
CA HIS A 75 -7.27 -3.49 -11.43
C HIS A 75 -6.07 -2.57 -11.40
N TRP A 76 -4.96 -2.97 -12.05
CA TRP A 76 -3.68 -2.27 -11.95
C TRP A 76 -3.75 -0.84 -12.47
N ILE A 77 -4.56 -0.58 -13.50
CA ILE A 77 -4.85 0.77 -13.99
C ILE A 77 -5.57 1.59 -12.91
N VAL A 78 -6.63 1.04 -12.30
CA VAL A 78 -7.38 1.75 -11.24
C VAL A 78 -6.51 1.97 -10.00
N LEU A 79 -5.66 1.01 -9.64
CA LEU A 79 -4.66 1.14 -8.58
C LEU A 79 -3.69 2.28 -8.89
N GLY A 80 -3.14 2.35 -10.11
CA GLY A 80 -2.27 3.45 -10.54
C GLY A 80 -2.95 4.83 -10.44
N CYS A 81 -4.23 4.92 -10.85
CA CYS A 81 -5.02 6.13 -10.68
C CYS A 81 -5.21 6.49 -9.19
N TYR A 82 -5.51 5.51 -8.34
CA TYR A 82 -5.64 5.71 -6.90
C TYR A 82 -4.33 6.17 -6.26
N PHE A 83 -3.22 5.56 -6.62
CA PHE A 83 -1.88 5.96 -6.18
C PHE A 83 -1.52 7.38 -6.62
N PHE A 84 -1.90 7.78 -7.84
CA PHE A 84 -1.75 9.16 -8.27
C PHE A 84 -2.57 10.12 -7.40
N ILE A 85 -3.81 9.77 -7.06
CA ILE A 85 -4.65 10.57 -6.13
C ILE A 85 -4.00 10.66 -4.74
N LEU A 86 -3.53 9.53 -4.18
CA LEU A 86 -2.86 9.53 -2.88
C LEU A 86 -1.58 10.37 -2.89
N MET A 87 -0.83 10.36 -3.99
CA MET A 87 0.34 11.22 -4.18
C MET A 87 -0.04 12.71 -4.13
N LEU A 88 -1.15 13.11 -4.75
CA LEU A 88 -1.62 14.51 -4.68
C LEU A 88 -1.96 14.93 -3.24
N PHE A 89 -2.63 14.06 -2.47
CA PHE A 89 -2.89 14.31 -1.05
C PHE A 89 -1.61 14.36 -0.22
N SER A 90 -0.68 13.43 -0.47
CA SER A 90 0.65 13.38 0.17
C SER A 90 1.40 14.70 -0.03
N ILE A 91 1.43 15.22 -1.26
CA ILE A 91 2.02 16.52 -1.60
C ILE A 91 1.29 17.65 -0.88
N GLY A 92 -0.05 17.65 -0.88
CA GLY A 92 -0.85 18.64 -0.16
C GLY A 92 -0.49 18.72 1.34
N PHE A 93 -0.39 17.59 2.02
CA PHE A 93 0.03 17.54 3.44
C PHE A 93 1.48 18.00 3.62
N ALA A 94 2.38 17.59 2.72
CA ALA A 94 3.77 18.02 2.74
C ALA A 94 3.88 19.55 2.53
N SER A 95 3.06 20.15 1.66
CA SER A 95 3.03 21.60 1.42
C SER A 95 2.61 22.38 2.66
N VAL A 96 1.57 21.91 3.37
CA VAL A 96 1.16 22.55 4.63
C VAL A 96 2.28 22.48 5.67
N SER A 97 2.93 21.32 5.81
CA SER A 97 4.06 21.16 6.73
C SER A 97 5.25 22.04 6.36
N ALA A 98 5.62 22.11 5.08
CA ALA A 98 6.73 22.92 4.58
C ALA A 98 6.44 24.42 4.78
N TYR A 99 5.22 24.87 4.49
CA TYR A 99 4.80 26.24 4.69
C TYR A 99 4.88 26.66 6.17
N ARG A 100 4.41 25.80 7.10
CA ARG A 100 4.51 26.07 8.54
C ARG A 100 5.97 26.19 9.00
N LYS A 101 6.87 25.36 8.47
CA LYS A 101 8.31 25.47 8.76
C LYS A 101 8.92 26.74 8.17
N TYR A 102 8.60 27.05 6.92
CA TYR A 102 9.02 28.28 6.25
C TYR A 102 8.60 29.53 7.03
N GLN A 103 7.40 29.55 7.61
CA GLN A 103 6.97 30.69 8.41
C GLN A 103 7.87 30.97 9.62
N VAL A 104 8.49 29.93 10.18
CA VAL A 104 9.42 30.02 11.31
C VAL A 104 10.84 30.30 10.84
N THR A 105 11.34 29.55 9.84
CA THR A 105 12.75 29.59 9.42
C THR A 105 13.04 30.64 8.35
N LYS A 106 12.01 31.10 7.63
CA LYS A 106 12.10 31.92 6.41
C LYS A 106 13.00 31.35 5.32
N ASN A 107 13.35 30.07 5.40
CA ASN A 107 14.21 29.39 4.43
C ASN A 107 13.38 28.72 3.33
N LYS A 108 13.53 29.17 2.08
CA LYS A 108 12.84 28.59 0.91
C LYS A 108 13.21 27.13 0.65
N HIS A 109 14.34 26.65 1.18
CA HIS A 109 14.79 25.28 1.03
C HIS A 109 13.84 24.25 1.67
N GLU A 110 12.97 24.67 2.59
CA GLU A 110 11.94 23.80 3.18
C GLU A 110 10.97 23.23 2.13
N PHE A 111 10.81 23.88 0.98
CA PHE A 111 9.97 23.40 -0.11
C PHE A 111 10.62 22.30 -0.97
N ASN A 112 11.93 22.06 -0.85
CA ASN A 112 12.60 20.99 -1.59
C ASN A 112 12.08 19.60 -1.22
N ILE A 113 11.47 19.46 -0.04
CA ILE A 113 10.81 18.21 0.36
C ILE A 113 9.67 17.83 -0.59
N LEU A 114 9.01 18.79 -1.23
CA LEU A 114 7.90 18.54 -2.14
C LEU A 114 8.37 17.83 -3.40
N TRP A 115 9.49 18.27 -3.97
CA TRP A 115 10.12 17.61 -5.11
C TRP A 115 10.52 16.18 -4.77
N TRP A 116 11.05 15.95 -3.58
CA TRP A 116 11.40 14.61 -3.14
C TRP A 116 10.18 13.70 -2.97
N VAL A 117 9.12 14.17 -2.32
CA VAL A 117 7.87 13.40 -2.18
C VAL A 117 7.29 13.06 -3.55
N LEU A 118 7.18 14.06 -4.45
CA LEU A 118 6.64 13.86 -5.79
C LEU A 118 7.44 12.82 -6.59
N MET A 119 8.78 12.95 -6.65
CA MET A 119 9.61 12.02 -7.41
C MET A 119 9.56 10.61 -6.82
N MET A 120 9.54 10.50 -5.49
CA MET A 120 9.56 9.20 -4.83
C MET A 120 8.23 8.45 -5.00
N ASP A 121 7.11 9.18 -4.89
CA ASP A 121 5.78 8.61 -5.06
C ASP A 121 5.53 8.26 -6.54
N LEU A 122 5.95 9.11 -7.48
CA LEU A 122 5.76 8.87 -8.92
C LEU A 122 6.44 7.58 -9.40
N VAL A 123 7.64 7.28 -8.90
CA VAL A 123 8.33 6.01 -9.23
C VAL A 123 7.48 4.81 -8.81
N ILE A 124 6.89 4.84 -7.62
CA ILE A 124 6.09 3.73 -7.08
C ILE A 124 4.73 3.64 -7.76
N VAL A 125 4.10 4.76 -8.09
CA VAL A 125 2.84 4.81 -8.88
C VAL A 125 2.96 4.00 -10.17
N LEU A 126 4.14 4.00 -10.79
CA LEU A 126 4.41 3.25 -12.02
C LEU A 126 4.94 1.83 -11.74
N LEU A 127 5.86 1.72 -10.78
CA LEU A 127 6.58 0.47 -10.52
C LEU A 127 5.70 -0.60 -9.86
N GLU A 128 4.83 -0.23 -8.93
CA GLU A 128 4.01 -1.21 -8.21
C GLU A 128 2.96 -1.88 -9.11
N PRO A 129 2.15 -1.15 -9.91
CA PRO A 129 1.27 -1.78 -10.91
C PRO A 129 2.03 -2.66 -11.91
N PHE A 130 3.21 -2.22 -12.34
CA PHE A 130 4.06 -3.02 -13.24
C PHE A 130 4.51 -4.34 -12.60
N MET A 131 4.94 -4.30 -11.33
CA MET A 131 5.34 -5.51 -10.60
C MET A 131 4.15 -6.46 -10.38
N LEU A 132 2.96 -5.93 -10.08
CA LEU A 132 1.74 -6.73 -9.96
C LEU A 132 1.36 -7.41 -11.29
N GLN A 133 1.48 -6.69 -12.41
CA GLN A 133 1.28 -7.25 -13.74
C GLN A 133 2.29 -8.37 -14.04
N MET A 134 3.55 -8.24 -13.62
CA MET A 134 4.55 -9.31 -13.77
C MET A 134 4.18 -10.57 -12.99
N HIS A 135 3.52 -10.44 -11.84
CA HIS A 135 3.07 -11.60 -11.06
C HIS A 135 1.93 -12.38 -11.73
N GLU A 136 1.20 -11.79 -12.70
CA GLU A 136 0.22 -12.53 -13.51
C GLU A 136 0.85 -13.68 -14.31
N LEU A 137 2.17 -13.63 -14.58
CA LEU A 137 2.91 -14.72 -15.22
C LEU A 137 2.90 -16.02 -14.39
N TYR A 138 2.77 -15.89 -13.06
CA TYR A 138 2.77 -17.01 -12.12
C TYR A 138 1.40 -17.22 -11.48
N ILE A 139 0.72 -16.12 -11.14
CA ILE A 139 -0.62 -16.09 -10.56
C ILE A 139 -1.59 -15.72 -11.68
N THR A 140 -1.74 -16.65 -12.61
CA THR A 140 -2.64 -16.49 -13.76
C THR A 140 -4.10 -16.38 -13.31
N PRO A 141 -5.01 -15.80 -14.13
CA PRO A 141 -6.44 -15.81 -13.83
C PRO A 141 -7.01 -17.21 -13.57
N ALA A 142 -6.46 -18.24 -14.22
CA ALA A 142 -6.84 -19.63 -13.98
C ALA A 142 -6.47 -20.09 -12.56
N LEU A 143 -5.26 -19.76 -12.08
CA LEU A 143 -4.85 -20.07 -10.70
C LEU A 143 -5.65 -19.22 -9.70
N ALA A 144 -5.86 -17.94 -9.98
CA ALA A 144 -6.70 -17.06 -9.17
C ALA A 144 -8.13 -17.63 -9.02
N ASN A 145 -8.75 -18.08 -10.10
CA ASN A 145 -10.05 -18.76 -10.07
C ASN A 145 -10.01 -20.06 -9.25
N LYS A 146 -8.94 -20.85 -9.38
CA LYS A 146 -8.77 -22.07 -8.58
C LYS A 146 -8.67 -21.76 -7.08
N ILE A 147 -7.97 -20.70 -6.71
CA ILE A 147 -7.88 -20.22 -5.32
C ILE A 147 -9.26 -19.77 -4.84
N LYS A 148 -9.93 -18.90 -5.60
CA LYS A 148 -11.26 -18.35 -5.26
C LYS A 148 -12.31 -19.44 -5.03
N ASN A 149 -12.28 -20.49 -5.84
CA ASN A 149 -13.24 -21.60 -5.78
C ASN A 149 -12.81 -22.73 -4.82
N SER A 150 -11.67 -22.61 -4.16
CA SER A 150 -11.23 -23.58 -3.16
C SER A 150 -12.01 -23.43 -1.85
N ASP A 151 -11.94 -24.47 -1.02
CA ASP A 151 -12.57 -24.46 0.30
C ASP A 151 -12.13 -23.24 1.12
N TYR A 152 -13.06 -22.70 1.90
CA TYR A 152 -12.82 -21.49 2.69
C TYR A 152 -11.56 -21.58 3.56
N THR A 153 -11.31 -22.74 4.17
CA THR A 153 -10.10 -22.99 4.98
C THR A 153 -8.81 -22.85 4.16
N ILE A 154 -8.79 -23.32 2.91
CA ILE A 154 -7.63 -23.18 2.02
C ILE A 154 -7.42 -21.70 1.68
N ARG A 155 -8.51 -20.98 1.35
CA ARG A 155 -8.46 -19.54 1.06
C ARG A 155 -7.96 -18.73 2.24
N MET A 156 -8.38 -19.06 3.46
CA MET A 156 -7.88 -18.44 4.70
C MET A 156 -6.36 -18.61 4.87
N TRP A 157 -5.83 -19.81 4.62
CA TRP A 157 -4.39 -20.05 4.72
C TRP A 157 -3.59 -19.30 3.66
N ILE A 158 -4.09 -19.26 2.43
CA ILE A 158 -3.48 -18.49 1.34
C ILE A 158 -3.53 -16.99 1.67
N PHE A 159 -4.67 -16.49 2.15
CA PHE A 159 -4.82 -15.11 2.59
C PHE A 159 -3.81 -14.77 3.68
N PHE A 160 -3.69 -15.61 4.71
CA PHE A 160 -2.77 -15.38 5.82
C PHE A 160 -1.30 -15.40 5.35
N GLY A 161 -0.94 -16.34 4.47
CA GLY A 161 0.39 -16.37 3.85
C GLY A 161 0.68 -15.12 3.03
N GLY A 162 -0.25 -14.70 2.17
CA GLY A 162 -0.15 -13.48 1.37
C GLY A 162 -0.06 -12.22 2.23
N PHE A 163 -0.86 -12.13 3.29
CA PHE A 163 -0.84 -11.04 4.26
C PHE A 163 0.53 -10.92 4.98
N LEU A 164 1.08 -12.04 5.46
CA LEU A 164 2.39 -12.05 6.12
C LEU A 164 3.54 -11.73 5.15
N LEU A 165 3.49 -12.26 3.93
CA LEU A 165 4.46 -11.92 2.89
C LEU A 165 4.40 -10.43 2.53
N ASN A 166 3.19 -9.90 2.43
CA ASN A 166 2.97 -8.49 2.17
C ASN A 166 3.56 -7.62 3.30
N ALA A 167 3.26 -7.94 4.57
CA ALA A 167 3.80 -7.23 5.72
C ALA A 167 5.34 -7.34 5.83
N LEU A 168 5.91 -8.52 5.52
CA LEU A 168 7.36 -8.71 5.47
C LEU A 168 8.00 -7.88 4.36
N GLY A 169 7.40 -7.87 3.18
CA GLY A 169 7.83 -7.05 2.05
C GLY A 169 7.85 -5.57 2.39
N ASP A 170 6.77 -5.04 2.97
CA ASP A 170 6.68 -3.64 3.41
C ASP A 170 7.75 -3.33 4.47
N ALA A 171 7.97 -4.24 5.44
CA ALA A 171 9.02 -4.06 6.45
C ALA A 171 10.42 -3.97 5.83
N ILE A 172 10.76 -4.84 4.89
CA ILE A 172 12.05 -4.84 4.19
C ILE A 172 12.18 -3.58 3.30
N TRP A 173 11.12 -3.22 2.60
CA TRP A 173 11.06 -2.04 1.75
C TRP A 173 11.29 -0.77 2.58
N LEU A 174 10.53 -0.55 3.66
CA LEU A 174 10.72 0.60 4.54
C LEU A 174 12.14 0.68 5.12
N LYS A 175 12.80 -0.48 5.37
CA LYS A 175 14.21 -0.53 5.82
C LYS A 175 15.21 -0.10 4.76
N SER A 176 14.90 -0.25 3.47
CA SER A 176 15.75 0.26 2.39
C SER A 176 15.92 1.78 2.46
N ASN A 177 14.90 2.48 2.99
CA ASN A 177 14.79 3.93 3.02
C ASN A 177 14.97 4.54 1.62
N ILE A 178 14.42 3.85 0.61
CA ILE A 178 14.37 4.25 -0.79
C ILE A 178 12.89 4.23 -1.18
N PHE A 179 12.40 5.33 -1.76
CA PHE A 179 11.07 5.47 -2.34
C PHE A 179 9.94 4.93 -1.44
N LEU A 180 9.42 5.71 -0.50
CA LEU A 180 8.36 5.25 0.44
C LEU A 180 7.07 4.83 -0.28
N GLY A 181 6.74 5.49 -1.39
CA GLY A 181 5.51 5.27 -2.14
C GLY A 181 4.30 6.04 -1.61
N PRO A 182 3.26 6.24 -2.42
CA PRO A 182 2.16 7.16 -2.13
C PRO A 182 1.45 6.90 -0.79
N TYR A 183 1.18 5.64 -0.46
CA TYR A 183 0.49 5.26 0.78
C TYR A 183 1.34 5.52 2.04
N ASN A 184 2.63 5.19 2.01
CA ASN A 184 3.51 5.46 3.15
C ASN A 184 3.84 6.95 3.26
N SER A 185 3.97 7.64 2.12
CA SER A 185 4.21 9.09 2.06
C SER A 185 3.02 9.89 2.58
N ILE A 186 1.77 9.56 2.21
CA ILE A 186 0.58 10.24 2.74
C ILE A 186 0.49 10.08 4.26
N CYS A 187 0.78 8.89 4.81
CA CYS A 187 0.80 8.66 6.26
C CYS A 187 1.86 9.50 6.97
N SER A 188 3.10 9.50 6.46
CA SER A 188 4.21 10.27 7.03
C SER A 188 3.98 11.78 6.96
N ASN A 189 3.47 12.27 5.82
CA ASN A 189 3.23 13.70 5.62
C ASN A 189 2.01 14.18 6.40
N PHE A 190 0.96 13.37 6.50
CA PHE A 190 -0.17 13.67 7.38
C PHE A 190 0.28 13.72 8.85
N GLN A 191 1.10 12.77 9.31
CA GLN A 191 1.66 12.78 10.66
C GLN A 191 2.42 14.09 10.95
N LYS A 192 3.28 14.54 10.03
CA LYS A 192 4.02 15.80 10.16
C LYS A 192 3.09 17.02 10.21
N MET A 193 2.02 16.99 9.41
CA MET A 193 1.03 18.08 9.36
C MET A 193 0.15 18.12 10.62
N SER A 194 -0.38 16.98 11.07
CA SER A 194 -1.34 16.89 12.19
C SER A 194 -0.67 16.80 13.56
N LYS A 195 0.63 16.45 13.60
CA LYS A 195 1.39 16.10 14.81
C LYS A 195 0.83 14.89 15.56
N TRP A 196 -0.01 14.07 14.93
CA TRP A 196 -0.52 12.85 15.53
C TRP A 196 0.58 11.79 15.66
N LYS A 197 0.37 10.80 16.52
CA LYS A 197 1.20 9.59 16.51
C LYS A 197 1.01 8.86 15.17
N TYR A 198 2.08 8.30 14.61
CA TYR A 198 2.04 7.62 13.31
C TYR A 198 0.94 6.55 13.21
N ILE A 199 0.75 5.74 14.26
CA ILE A 199 -0.30 4.71 14.31
C ILE A 199 -1.70 5.32 14.11
N ASN A 200 -2.01 6.41 14.84
CA ASN A 200 -3.32 7.07 14.74
C ASN A 200 -3.51 7.73 13.38
N ALA A 201 -2.45 8.36 12.84
CA ALA A 201 -2.45 8.94 11.50
C ALA A 201 -2.73 7.88 10.42
N ARG A 202 -2.10 6.71 10.53
CA ARG A 202 -2.30 5.59 9.61
C ARG A 202 -3.74 5.06 9.68
N ILE A 203 -4.23 4.69 10.86
CA ILE A 203 -5.60 4.18 11.03
C ILE A 203 -6.62 5.18 10.48
N PHE A 204 -6.45 6.48 10.76
CA PHE A 204 -7.34 7.51 10.23
C PHE A 204 -7.33 7.55 8.70
N LEU A 205 -6.16 7.52 8.07
CA LEU A 205 -6.04 7.50 6.62
C LEU A 205 -6.59 6.22 6.00
N ASP A 206 -6.43 5.07 6.65
CA ASP A 206 -7.01 3.81 6.20
C ASP A 206 -8.54 3.92 6.13
N PHE A 207 -9.17 4.54 7.14
CA PHE A 207 -10.60 4.85 7.09
C PHE A 207 -10.96 5.87 6.00
N CYS A 208 -10.16 6.93 5.83
CA CYS A 208 -10.40 7.90 4.75
C CYS A 208 -10.30 7.28 3.36
N ILE A 209 -9.47 6.25 3.18
CA ILE A 209 -9.34 5.51 1.92
C ILE A 209 -10.51 4.52 1.77
N LEU A 210 -10.96 3.88 2.85
CA LEU A 210 -12.05 2.90 2.85
C LEU A 210 -13.43 3.54 2.60
N ILE A 211 -13.71 4.68 3.24
CA ILE A 211 -15.02 5.35 3.22
C ILE A 211 -15.54 5.61 1.80
N PRO A 212 -14.74 6.15 0.86
CA PRO A 212 -15.16 6.31 -0.53
C PRO A 212 -15.68 5.00 -1.15
N GLY A 213 -15.01 3.87 -0.93
CA GLY A 213 -15.46 2.57 -1.43
C GLY A 213 -16.82 2.16 -0.85
N VAL A 214 -17.02 2.38 0.45
CA VAL A 214 -18.30 2.12 1.12
C VAL A 214 -19.41 2.98 0.52
N ILE A 215 -19.15 4.29 0.33
CA ILE A 215 -20.13 5.21 -0.27
C ILE A 215 -20.47 4.79 -1.70
N ILE A 216 -19.47 4.49 -2.53
CA ILE A 216 -19.66 4.02 -3.92
C ILE A 216 -20.55 2.77 -3.93
N THR A 217 -20.26 1.80 -3.05
CA THR A 217 -21.02 0.55 -2.97
C THR A 217 -22.48 0.81 -2.56
N LEU A 218 -22.72 1.67 -1.58
CA LEU A 218 -24.06 1.96 -1.09
C LEU A 218 -24.90 2.75 -2.10
N VAL A 219 -24.33 3.78 -2.73
CA VAL A 219 -25.05 4.70 -3.64
C VAL A 219 -25.35 4.07 -5.00
N THR A 220 -24.58 3.06 -5.43
CA THR A 220 -24.78 2.41 -6.74
C THR A 220 -26.16 1.75 -6.84
N THR A 221 -27.00 2.19 -7.78
CA THR A 221 -28.37 1.69 -7.94
C THR A 221 -28.49 0.49 -8.87
N THR A 222 -27.45 0.20 -9.66
CA THR A 222 -27.43 -0.90 -10.65
C THR A 222 -27.23 -2.29 -10.03
N ILE A 223 -26.95 -2.37 -8.72
CA ILE A 223 -26.64 -3.61 -8.00
C ILE A 223 -27.61 -3.78 -6.84
N SER A 224 -28.17 -4.98 -6.69
CA SER A 224 -29.14 -5.29 -5.65
C SER A 224 -28.50 -5.24 -4.25
N TRP A 225 -29.32 -4.95 -3.23
CA TRP A 225 -28.86 -4.92 -1.84
C TRP A 225 -28.32 -6.26 -1.34
N ASP A 226 -28.87 -7.39 -1.81
CA ASP A 226 -28.35 -8.73 -1.51
C ASP A 226 -26.91 -8.89 -2.00
N LEU A 227 -26.64 -8.52 -3.26
CA LEU A 227 -25.30 -8.61 -3.83
C LEU A 227 -24.31 -7.66 -3.17
N LYS A 228 -24.74 -6.44 -2.80
CA LYS A 228 -23.92 -5.52 -1.99
C LYS A 228 -23.57 -6.14 -0.63
N GLY A 229 -24.53 -6.78 0.04
CA GLY A 229 -24.31 -7.46 1.31
C GLY A 229 -23.25 -8.56 1.19
N LYS A 230 -23.36 -9.41 0.17
CA LYS A 230 -22.34 -10.45 -0.13
C LYS A 230 -20.98 -9.85 -0.45
N PHE A 231 -20.94 -8.77 -1.25
CA PHE A 231 -19.71 -8.05 -1.57
C PHE A 231 -19.01 -7.51 -0.31
N PHE A 232 -19.75 -6.90 0.61
CA PHE A 232 -19.23 -6.49 1.91
C PHE A 232 -18.71 -7.68 2.72
N LEU A 233 -19.43 -8.80 2.80
CA LEU A 233 -18.99 -9.97 3.56
C LEU A 233 -17.72 -10.62 2.98
N ASN A 234 -17.54 -10.58 1.67
CA ASN A 234 -16.35 -11.10 1.00
C ASN A 234 -15.13 -10.20 1.18
N TYR A 235 -15.30 -8.86 1.15
CA TYR A 235 -14.20 -7.91 1.04
C TYR A 235 -14.03 -6.93 2.20
N ILE A 236 -15.01 -6.80 3.10
CA ILE A 236 -14.92 -6.14 4.41
C ILE A 236 -15.29 -7.18 5.48
N ASN A 237 -14.30 -7.99 5.84
CA ASN A 237 -14.41 -8.96 6.92
C ASN A 237 -13.17 -8.89 7.81
N LEU A 238 -12.92 -9.97 8.57
CA LEU A 238 -11.78 -10.07 9.47
C LEU A 238 -10.43 -9.80 8.78
N GLY A 239 -10.27 -10.16 7.50
CA GLY A 239 -9.04 -9.89 6.75
C GLY A 239 -8.78 -8.39 6.57
N THR A 240 -9.79 -7.63 6.18
CA THR A 240 -9.71 -6.17 6.04
C THR A 240 -9.47 -5.49 7.36
N MET A 241 -10.10 -5.98 8.44
CA MET A 241 -9.86 -5.49 9.80
C MET A 241 -8.42 -5.77 10.25
N ALA A 242 -7.84 -6.92 9.88
CA ALA A 242 -6.43 -7.21 10.13
C ALA A 242 -5.51 -6.24 9.36
N PHE A 243 -5.85 -5.86 8.13
CA PHE A 243 -5.10 -4.84 7.39
C PHE A 243 -5.12 -3.46 8.08
N ILE A 244 -6.27 -3.02 8.61
CA ILE A 244 -6.40 -1.70 9.25
C ILE A 244 -5.70 -1.68 10.62
N PHE A 245 -5.89 -2.71 11.44
CA PHE A 245 -5.44 -2.68 12.84
C PHE A 245 -4.14 -3.46 13.12
N ALA A 246 -3.90 -4.57 12.43
CA ALA A 246 -2.79 -5.47 12.73
C ALA A 246 -1.57 -5.29 11.80
N PHE A 247 -1.78 -4.87 10.55
CA PHE A 247 -0.70 -4.77 9.56
C PHE A 247 0.45 -3.86 10.03
N GLY A 248 0.14 -2.62 10.45
CA GLY A 248 1.15 -1.68 10.95
C GLY A 248 1.98 -2.23 12.13
N PRO A 249 1.35 -2.74 13.20
CA PRO A 249 2.04 -3.43 14.28
C PRO A 249 2.92 -4.60 13.82
N ILE A 250 2.43 -5.44 12.89
CA ILE A 250 3.18 -6.59 12.36
C ILE A 250 4.41 -6.12 11.57
N VAL A 251 4.25 -5.15 10.67
CA VAL A 251 5.37 -4.54 9.93
C VAL A 251 6.43 -3.99 10.91
N HIS A 252 6.01 -3.35 12.00
CA HIS A 252 6.94 -2.85 13.02
C HIS A 252 7.69 -3.98 13.75
N LEU A 253 6.99 -5.05 14.12
CA LEU A 253 7.61 -6.22 14.76
C LEU A 253 8.61 -6.90 13.82
N LEU A 254 8.25 -7.09 12.55
CA LEU A 254 9.13 -7.65 11.52
C LEU A 254 10.35 -6.74 11.31
N GLY A 255 10.15 -5.43 11.19
CA GLY A 255 11.23 -4.45 11.07
C GLY A 255 12.20 -4.47 12.25
N THR A 256 11.69 -4.67 13.47
CA THR A 256 12.52 -4.78 14.68
C THR A 256 13.31 -6.09 14.71
N SER A 257 12.73 -7.19 14.22
CA SER A 257 13.42 -8.47 14.07
C SER A 257 14.53 -8.39 13.01
N LEU A 258 14.29 -7.70 11.89
CA LEU A 258 15.32 -7.45 10.87
C LEU A 258 16.50 -6.64 11.44
N ASP A 259 16.25 -5.68 12.36
CA ASP A 259 17.33 -4.96 13.04
C ASP A 259 18.19 -5.87 13.92
N LYS A 260 17.60 -6.90 14.53
CA LYS A 260 18.33 -7.90 15.33
C LYS A 260 19.21 -8.80 14.45
N LEU A 261 18.78 -9.06 13.21
CA LEU A 261 19.54 -9.86 12.23
C LEU A 261 20.68 -9.07 11.54
N GLY A 262 20.97 -7.85 11.99
CA GLY A 262 22.11 -7.07 11.50
C GLY A 262 21.80 -6.10 10.37
N LEU A 263 20.53 -5.96 9.94
CA LEU A 263 20.09 -4.97 8.97
C LEU A 263 19.82 -3.59 9.61
N LYS A 264 20.70 -3.15 10.53
CA LYS A 264 20.61 -1.82 11.15
C LYS A 264 21.05 -0.74 10.17
N PHE A 265 20.14 -0.31 9.31
CA PHE A 265 20.28 0.96 8.61
C PHE A 265 19.70 2.07 9.50
N GLN A 266 20.51 3.08 9.79
CA GLN A 266 20.30 4.11 10.83
C GLN A 266 18.84 4.56 11.06
N LYS A 267 18.48 4.70 12.35
CA LYS A 267 17.28 5.40 12.85
C LYS A 267 17.17 6.80 12.24
N TRP A 268 16.22 7.03 11.33
CA TRP A 268 15.78 8.37 10.95
C TRP A 268 14.28 8.41 10.66
N LEU A 269 13.49 8.12 11.69
CA LEU A 269 12.12 8.61 11.87
C LEU A 269 11.97 8.95 13.35
N LYS A 270 12.48 10.13 13.73
CA LYS A 270 11.98 10.92 14.85
C LYS A 270 11.31 12.15 14.25
#